data_AF-A0A0D8XAR9-F1
#
_entry.id   AF-A0A0D8XAR9-F1
#
_cell.length_a   1.000
_cell.length_b   1.000
_cell.length_c   1.000
_cell.angle_alpha   90.00
_cell.angle_beta   90.00
_cell.angle_gamma   90.00
#
_symmetry.space_group_name_H-M   'P 1'
#
loop_
_entity.id
_entity.type
_entity.pdbx_description
1 polymer ?
#
loop_
_entity_poly.entity_id
_entity_poly.type
_entity_poly.pdbx_seq_one_letter_code
_entity_poly.pdbx_strand_id
1 'polypeptide(L)'
;MGVTMSQTYRIVKRLAFTRECSLCPPGTSSEGGAAECIPCAPGYFSPKGAAKCGKCPQTHFSGPKAEHCLERPACRFTDFYPVTEPCINGTTRTIYKKIQPALCRDDIPESVKLPPPSAFRPCPPCNPGMAKDAKGICAFCPAQHFSQGEGQLVINDD
;
A
#
# COMPACT_ATOMS: atom_id res chain seq x y z
N MET A 1 -55.16 -6.17 -37.05
CA MET A 1 -54.00 -6.70 -36.32
C MET A 1 -52.75 -6.04 -36.85
N GLY A 2 -51.87 -5.52 -35.99
CA GLY A 2 -50.51 -5.10 -36.37
C GLY A 2 -50.09 -3.74 -35.80
N VAL A 3 -49.63 -3.74 -34.55
CA VAL A 3 -48.91 -2.62 -33.92
C VAL A 3 -47.45 -2.69 -34.37
N THR A 4 -46.80 -1.61 -34.79
CA THR A 4 -45.33 -1.52 -34.76
C THR A 4 -44.86 -0.17 -34.26
N MET A 5 -44.21 -0.21 -33.10
CA MET A 5 -43.71 0.92 -32.32
C MET A 5 -42.51 1.62 -32.98
N SER A 6 -42.53 2.95 -32.95
CA SER A 6 -41.37 3.81 -33.11
C SER A 6 -40.44 3.63 -31.90
N GLN A 7 -39.22 3.16 -32.12
CA GLN A 7 -38.19 3.11 -31.08
C GLN A 7 -36.87 3.65 -31.65
N THR A 8 -36.56 4.90 -31.31
CA THR A 8 -35.23 5.50 -31.40
C THR A 8 -34.22 4.63 -30.63
N TYR A 9 -33.44 3.84 -31.37
CA TYR A 9 -32.34 3.05 -30.82
C TYR A 9 -31.23 3.99 -30.33
N ARG A 10 -31.09 4.10 -29.00
CA ARG A 10 -29.86 4.57 -28.38
C ARG A 10 -28.72 3.67 -28.87
N ILE A 11 -27.76 4.22 -29.61
CA ILE A 11 -26.51 3.55 -29.95
C ILE A 11 -25.72 3.41 -28.64
N VAL A 12 -26.03 2.39 -27.85
CA VAL A 12 -25.04 1.77 -26.98
C VAL A 12 -23.95 1.34 -27.95
N LYS A 13 -22.71 1.84 -27.80
CA LYS A 13 -21.54 1.33 -28.52
C LYS A 13 -21.38 -0.16 -28.17
N ARG A 14 -22.20 -1.02 -28.80
CA ARG A 14 -22.01 -2.45 -28.85
C ARG A 14 -20.78 -2.64 -29.71
N LEU A 15 -19.79 -3.30 -29.12
CA LEU A 15 -18.55 -3.71 -29.76
C LEU A 15 -18.85 -4.22 -31.16
N ALA A 16 -18.42 -3.46 -32.18
CA ALA A 16 -18.36 -3.97 -33.53
C ALA A 16 -17.47 -5.23 -33.46
N PHE A 17 -17.97 -6.34 -33.98
CA PHE A 17 -17.15 -7.52 -34.21
C PHE A 17 -16.17 -7.16 -35.34
N THR A 18 -15.10 -6.46 -35.00
CA THR A 18 -14.13 -5.99 -35.99
C THR A 18 -13.34 -7.21 -36.46
N ARG A 19 -13.45 -7.57 -37.74
CA ARG A 19 -12.61 -8.61 -38.39
C ARG A 19 -11.16 -8.15 -38.60
N GLU A 20 -10.78 -7.04 -37.99
CA GLU A 20 -9.52 -6.34 -38.19
C GLU A 20 -8.77 -6.24 -36.86
N CYS A 21 -7.45 -6.44 -36.91
CA CYS A 21 -6.59 -6.27 -35.75
C CYS A 21 -6.48 -4.79 -35.37
N SER A 22 -6.68 -4.48 -34.09
CA SER A 22 -6.47 -3.13 -33.55
C SER A 22 -5.32 -3.13 -32.54
N LEU A 23 -4.63 -1.99 -32.44
CA LEU A 23 -3.58 -1.81 -31.44
C LEU A 23 -4.17 -1.82 -30.03
N CYS A 24 -3.52 -2.54 -29.12
CA CYS A 24 -3.88 -2.50 -27.71
C CYS A 24 -3.86 -1.07 -27.15
N PRO A 25 -4.85 -0.69 -26.33
CA PRO A 25 -4.84 0.62 -25.69
C PRO A 25 -3.62 0.75 -24.76
N PRO A 26 -3.18 1.98 -24.46
CA PRO A 26 -2.13 2.21 -23.49
C PRO A 26 -2.40 1.53 -22.13
N GLY A 27 -1.32 1.12 -21.47
CA GLY A 27 -1.37 0.34 -20.23
C GLY A 27 -1.78 -1.12 -20.41
N THR A 28 -1.96 -1.58 -21.65
CA THR A 28 -2.15 -3.00 -21.98
C THR A 28 -1.15 -3.47 -23.03
N SER A 29 -0.94 -4.78 -23.14
CA SER A 29 -0.08 -5.39 -24.14
C SER A 29 -0.67 -6.67 -24.71
N SER A 30 -0.23 -7.06 -25.90
CA SER A 30 -0.60 -8.33 -26.52
C SER A 30 0.56 -8.93 -27.30
N GLU A 31 0.86 -10.20 -27.09
CA GLU A 31 1.72 -10.96 -28.01
C GLU A 31 0.94 -11.33 -29.29
N GLY A 32 1.64 -11.84 -30.31
CA GLY A 32 1.01 -12.25 -31.56
C GLY A 32 -0.07 -13.32 -31.35
N GLY A 33 -1.22 -13.17 -32.00
CA GLY A 33 -2.35 -14.10 -31.89
C GLY A 33 -3.21 -13.95 -30.63
N ALA A 34 -2.97 -12.91 -29.81
CA ALA A 34 -3.81 -12.66 -28.65
C ALA A 34 -5.26 -12.29 -29.04
N ALA A 35 -6.23 -12.90 -28.36
CA ALA A 35 -7.65 -12.57 -28.52
C ALA A 35 -8.04 -11.28 -27.76
N GLU A 36 -7.22 -10.87 -26.79
CA GLU A 36 -7.45 -9.70 -25.95
C GLU A 36 -6.13 -9.07 -25.48
N CYS A 37 -6.22 -7.81 -25.06
CA CYS A 37 -5.09 -7.07 -24.50
C CYS A 37 -5.02 -7.28 -22.99
N ILE A 38 -3.84 -7.63 -22.49
CA ILE A 38 -3.61 -7.91 -21.07
C ILE A 38 -3.14 -6.62 -20.38
N PRO A 39 -3.74 -6.22 -19.24
CA PRO A 39 -3.31 -5.03 -18.51
C PRO A 39 -1.94 -5.22 -17.86
N CYS A 40 -1.11 -4.17 -17.91
CA CYS A 40 0.16 -4.16 -17.22
C CYS A 40 -0.03 -4.09 -15.70
N ALA A 41 0.72 -4.92 -14.97
CA ALA A 41 0.75 -4.91 -13.51
C ALA A 41 1.34 -3.59 -12.96
N PRO A 42 1.07 -3.23 -11.69
CA PRO A 42 1.74 -2.11 -11.04
C PRO A 42 3.27 -2.21 -11.13
N GLY A 43 3.94 -1.08 -11.34
CA GLY A 43 5.38 -1.04 -11.62
C GLY A 43 5.76 -1.37 -13.07
N TYR A 44 4.78 -1.61 -13.94
CA TYR A 44 4.96 -1.74 -15.38
C TYR A 44 4.10 -0.72 -16.15
N PHE A 45 4.48 -0.45 -17.39
CA PHE A 45 3.80 0.47 -18.29
C PHE A 45 3.75 -0.09 -19.71
N SER A 46 2.85 0.45 -20.53
CA SER A 46 2.93 0.23 -21.98
C SER A 46 2.34 1.38 -22.79
N PRO A 47 3.04 1.85 -23.84
CA PRO A 47 2.41 2.72 -24.82
C PRO A 47 1.37 1.95 -25.65
N LYS A 48 0.55 2.67 -26.41
CA LYS A 48 -0.41 2.07 -27.35
C LYS A 48 0.28 1.06 -28.29
N GLY A 49 -0.31 -0.13 -28.43
CA GLY A 49 0.16 -1.14 -29.36
C GLY A 49 1.40 -1.92 -28.92
N ALA A 50 1.80 -1.82 -27.64
CA ALA A 50 2.95 -2.56 -27.15
C ALA A 50 2.71 -4.08 -27.17
N ALA A 51 3.73 -4.82 -27.60
CA ALA A 51 3.70 -6.29 -27.55
C ALA A 51 3.87 -6.83 -26.11
N LYS A 52 4.55 -6.08 -25.25
CA LYS A 52 4.84 -6.43 -23.85
C LYS A 52 4.83 -5.20 -22.95
N CYS A 53 4.53 -5.41 -21.68
CA CYS A 53 4.68 -4.38 -20.66
C CYS A 53 6.16 -4.13 -20.33
N GLY A 54 6.57 -2.86 -20.33
CA GLY A 54 7.89 -2.42 -19.88
C GLY A 54 7.93 -2.23 -18.37
N LYS A 55 9.04 -2.55 -17.72
CA LYS A 55 9.23 -2.33 -16.28
C LYS A 55 9.60 -0.87 -16.01
N CYS A 56 9.01 -0.25 -15.00
CA CYS A 56 9.40 1.09 -14.58
C CYS A 56 10.82 1.09 -13.97
N PRO A 57 11.64 2.13 -14.24
CA PRO A 57 12.87 2.38 -13.50
C PRO A 57 12.61 2.46 -11.99
N GLN A 58 13.61 2.15 -11.16
CA GLN A 58 13.46 2.23 -9.69
C GLN A 58 13.11 3.65 -9.19
N THR A 59 13.47 4.67 -9.96
CA THR A 59 13.15 6.08 -9.68
C THR A 59 11.72 6.46 -10.04
N HIS A 60 10.96 5.55 -10.66
CA HIS A 60 9.60 5.78 -11.09
C HIS A 60 8.64 4.73 -10.49
N PHE A 61 7.36 5.00 -10.61
CA PHE A 61 6.29 4.10 -10.23
C PHE A 61 5.20 4.09 -11.30
N SER A 62 4.34 3.09 -11.24
CA SER A 62 3.10 3.08 -11.99
C SER A 62 2.02 2.31 -11.25
N GLY A 63 0.79 2.80 -11.36
CA GLY A 63 -0.38 2.01 -11.00
C GLY A 63 -0.65 0.89 -12.03
N PRO A 64 -1.68 0.06 -11.79
CA PRO A 64 -2.11 -0.90 -12.80
C PRO A 64 -2.57 -0.17 -14.08
N LYS A 65 -2.34 -0.79 -15.24
CA LYS A 65 -2.76 -0.29 -16.55
C LYS A 65 -2.24 1.12 -16.88
N ALA A 66 -1.00 1.41 -16.52
CA ALA A 66 -0.36 2.70 -16.78
C ALA A 66 0.24 2.79 -18.19
N GLU A 67 0.01 3.91 -18.86
CA GLU A 67 0.64 4.22 -20.15
C GLU A 67 2.12 4.58 -20.00
N HIS A 68 2.45 5.28 -18.92
CA HIS A 68 3.79 5.75 -18.61
C HIS A 68 4.10 5.55 -17.13
N CYS A 69 5.39 5.50 -16.82
CA CYS A 69 5.86 5.58 -15.44
C CYS A 69 5.89 7.04 -14.98
N LEU A 70 5.57 7.25 -13.72
CA LEU A 70 5.63 8.56 -13.05
C LEU A 70 6.84 8.62 -12.15
N GLU A 71 7.55 9.74 -12.15
CA GLU A 71 8.72 9.93 -11.29
C GLU A 71 8.29 9.88 -9.81
N ARG A 72 9.09 9.20 -8.99
CA ARG A 72 8.86 9.11 -7.54
C ARG A 72 9.33 10.41 -6.89
N PRO A 73 8.44 11.18 -6.24
CA PRO A 73 8.81 12.44 -5.61
C PRO A 73 9.69 12.21 -4.38
N ALA A 74 10.33 13.27 -3.90
CA ALA A 74 11.00 13.29 -2.60
C ALA A 74 10.02 12.99 -1.47
N CYS A 75 10.44 12.20 -0.48
CA CYS A 75 9.57 11.90 0.65
C CYS A 75 9.31 13.14 1.51
N ARG A 76 8.08 13.26 1.98
CA ARG A 76 7.61 14.21 2.98
C ARG A 76 7.42 13.50 4.32
N PHE A 77 7.32 14.26 5.40
CA PHE A 77 7.07 13.68 6.72
C PHE A 77 5.77 12.85 6.76
N THR A 78 4.77 13.24 5.98
CA THR A 78 3.49 12.53 5.83
C THR A 78 3.59 11.17 5.13
N ASP A 79 4.72 10.86 4.49
CA ASP A 79 4.98 9.55 3.88
C ASP A 79 5.52 8.54 4.91
N PHE A 80 5.65 8.96 6.17
CA PHE A 80 6.08 8.15 7.29
C PHE A 80 5.06 8.18 8.41
N TYR A 81 5.06 7.12 9.21
CA TYR A 81 4.26 7.03 10.43
C TYR A 81 5.16 6.58 11.60
N PRO A 82 4.93 7.10 12.81
CA PRO A 82 5.64 6.65 13.99
C PRO A 82 5.20 5.21 14.33
N VAL A 83 6.16 4.37 14.64
CA VAL A 83 5.93 3.01 15.13
C VAL A 83 6.78 2.78 16.37
N THR A 84 6.16 2.18 17.38
CA THR A 84 6.88 1.71 18.57
C THR A 84 7.57 0.39 18.22
N GLU A 85 8.89 0.31 18.40
CA GLU A 85 9.62 -0.93 18.23
C GLU A 85 9.11 -2.01 19.21
N PRO A 86 9.23 -3.31 18.88
CA PRO A 86 8.92 -4.36 19.82
C PRO A 86 9.63 -4.16 21.16
N CYS A 87 8.96 -4.52 22.24
CA CYS A 87 9.54 -4.49 23.57
C CYS A 87 10.68 -5.51 23.70
N ILE A 88 11.83 -5.05 24.14
CA ILE A 88 13.01 -5.89 24.39
C ILE A 88 13.54 -5.55 25.78
N ASN A 89 13.62 -6.55 26.65
CA ASN A 89 14.09 -6.40 28.04
C ASN A 89 13.35 -5.28 28.81
N GLY A 90 12.05 -5.16 28.58
CA GLY A 90 11.21 -4.15 29.25
C GLY A 90 11.36 -2.72 28.75
N THR A 91 12.12 -2.49 27.67
CA THR A 91 12.28 -1.16 27.05
C THR A 91 11.86 -1.16 25.58
N THR A 92 11.45 0.01 25.10
CA THR A 92 11.07 0.26 23.71
C THR A 92 11.41 1.70 23.33
N ARG A 93 11.31 2.05 22.05
CA ARG A 93 11.41 3.41 21.53
C ARG A 93 10.54 3.56 20.29
N THR A 94 10.30 4.80 19.89
CA THR A 94 9.55 5.11 18.69
C THR A 94 10.53 5.43 17.56
N ILE A 95 10.30 4.79 16.41
CA ILE A 95 10.99 5.05 15.15
C ILE A 95 9.96 5.47 14.09
N TYR A 96 10.43 5.95 12.95
CA TYR A 96 9.58 6.27 11.81
C TYR A 96 9.73 5.20 10.74
N LYS A 97 8.59 4.68 10.26
CA LYS A 97 8.53 3.75 9.12
C LYS A 97 7.77 4.36 7.96
N LYS A 98 8.16 3.98 6.76
CA LYS A 98 7.57 4.46 5.51
C LYS A 98 6.22 3.80 5.27
N ILE A 99 5.22 4.57 4.84
CA ILE A 99 3.90 4.05 4.47
C ILE A 99 4.06 3.15 3.23
N GLN A 100 3.40 1.99 3.24
CA GLN A 100 3.42 1.06 2.10
C GLN A 100 2.16 1.24 1.23
N PRO A 101 2.30 1.22 -0.10
CA PRO A 101 3.54 1.06 -0.88
C PRO A 101 4.44 2.30 -0.82
N ALA A 102 5.76 2.09 -0.72
CA ALA A 102 6.74 3.17 -0.58
C ALA A 102 6.92 3.96 -1.89
N LEU A 103 6.03 4.93 -2.11
CA LEU A 103 5.97 5.68 -3.36
C LEU A 103 7.12 6.66 -3.54
N CYS A 104 7.45 7.42 -2.51
CA CYS A 104 8.47 8.46 -2.56
C CYS A 104 9.90 7.92 -2.43
N ARG A 105 10.88 8.75 -2.77
CA ARG A 105 12.32 8.50 -2.61
C ARG A 105 12.92 9.22 -1.43
N ASP A 106 13.66 8.48 -0.61
CA ASP A 106 14.39 8.95 0.57
C ASP A 106 15.90 9.02 0.36
N ASP A 107 16.38 8.58 -0.81
CA ASP A 107 17.77 8.62 -1.24
C ASP A 107 18.19 9.93 -1.93
N ILE A 108 17.29 10.92 -2.01
CA ILE A 108 17.55 12.22 -2.66
C ILE A 108 17.64 13.39 -1.68
N PRO A 109 18.43 14.44 -2.00
CA PRO A 109 18.65 15.58 -1.12
C PRO A 109 17.38 16.31 -0.68
N GLU A 110 16.36 16.35 -1.54
CA GLU A 110 15.09 17.03 -1.31
C GLU A 110 14.16 16.25 -0.37
N SER A 111 14.49 15.00 -0.05
CA SER A 111 13.72 14.19 0.88
C SER A 111 13.80 14.76 2.29
N VAL A 112 12.69 14.66 3.01
CA VAL A 112 12.65 14.97 4.44
C VAL A 112 13.72 14.19 5.20
N LYS A 113 14.40 14.87 6.12
CA LYS A 113 15.27 14.24 7.11
C LYS A 113 14.42 13.91 8.33
N LEU A 114 14.24 12.62 8.60
CA LEU A 114 13.50 12.16 9.77
C LEU A 114 14.26 12.49 11.06
N PRO A 115 13.54 12.77 12.17
CA PRO A 115 14.19 12.87 13.47
C PRO A 115 14.83 11.52 13.84
N PRO A 116 15.87 11.53 14.69
CA PRO A 116 16.44 10.29 15.21
C PRO A 116 15.38 9.49 16.01
N PRO A 117 15.58 8.18 16.18
CA PRO A 117 14.77 7.37 17.10
C PRO A 117 14.62 8.06 18.45
N SER A 118 13.44 7.94 19.06
CA SER A 118 13.25 8.46 20.42
C SER A 118 14.22 7.78 21.39
N ALA A 119 14.45 8.41 22.54
CA ALA A 119 15.11 7.74 23.65
C ALA A 119 14.37 6.44 24.00
N PHE A 120 15.13 5.46 24.53
CA PHE A 120 14.53 4.27 25.11
C PHE A 120 13.67 4.65 26.31
N ARG A 121 12.48 4.09 26.37
CA ARG A 121 11.51 4.27 27.45
C ARG A 121 11.02 2.91 27.94
N PRO A 122 10.52 2.82 29.19
CA PRO A 122 9.86 1.62 29.67
C PRO A 122 8.72 1.22 28.74
N CYS A 123 8.54 -0.09 28.60
CA CYS A 123 7.45 -0.63 27.81
C CYS A 123 6.10 -0.14 28.32
N PRO A 124 5.19 0.27 27.41
CA PRO A 124 3.83 0.58 27.82
C PRO A 124 3.21 -0.66 28.46
N PRO A 125 2.21 -0.45 29.32
CA PRO A 125 1.55 -1.56 29.96
C PRO A 125 0.79 -2.43 28.98
N CYS A 126 0.66 -3.70 29.32
CA CYS A 126 -0.15 -4.62 28.53
C CYS A 126 -1.63 -4.29 28.69
N ASN A 127 -2.38 -4.47 27.61
CA ASN A 127 -3.83 -4.31 27.61
C ASN A 127 -4.49 -5.34 28.56
N PRO A 128 -5.74 -5.10 29.00
CA PRO A 128 -6.51 -6.11 29.72
C PRO A 128 -6.55 -7.46 28.99
N GLY A 129 -6.47 -8.55 29.74
CA GLY A 129 -6.34 -9.91 29.22
C GLY A 129 -4.92 -10.31 28.80
N MET A 130 -3.93 -9.42 28.98
CA MET A 130 -2.53 -9.69 28.67
C MET A 130 -1.60 -9.36 29.85
N ALA A 131 -0.44 -10.04 29.89
CA ALA A 131 0.66 -9.77 30.82
C ALA A 131 2.00 -9.86 30.09
N LYS A 132 3.03 -9.17 30.60
CA LYS A 132 4.38 -9.26 30.04
C LYS A 132 4.95 -10.66 30.27
N ASP A 133 5.50 -11.27 29.22
CA ASP A 133 6.29 -12.49 29.34
C ASP A 133 7.71 -12.21 29.88
N ALA A 134 8.53 -13.25 30.01
CA ALA A 134 9.92 -13.14 30.48
C ALA A 134 10.81 -12.22 29.60
N LYS A 135 10.39 -11.89 28.37
CA LYS A 135 11.09 -10.99 27.44
C LYS A 135 10.52 -9.57 27.44
N GLY A 136 9.46 -9.32 28.23
CA GLY A 136 8.75 -8.05 28.27
C GLY A 136 7.75 -7.86 27.14
N ILE A 137 7.38 -8.93 26.42
CA ILE A 137 6.39 -8.91 25.35
C ILE A 137 5.02 -9.25 25.94
N CYS A 138 3.99 -8.47 25.59
CA CYS A 138 2.64 -8.76 26.03
C CYS A 138 2.13 -10.06 25.40
N ALA A 139 1.80 -11.03 26.25
CA ALA A 139 1.17 -12.29 25.88
C ALA A 139 -0.21 -12.40 26.55
N PHE A 140 -1.12 -13.16 25.94
CA PHE A 140 -2.44 -13.41 26.52
C PHE A 140 -2.35 -14.22 27.82
N CYS A 141 -3.23 -13.94 28.77
CA CYS A 141 -3.35 -14.75 29.98
C CYS A 141 -3.70 -16.21 29.63
N PRO A 142 -3.11 -17.20 30.34
CA PRO A 142 -3.51 -18.60 30.18
C PRO A 142 -4.92 -18.86 30.73
N ALA A 143 -5.46 -20.05 30.48
CA ALA A 143 -6.77 -20.44 31.01
C ALA A 143 -6.84 -20.27 32.54
N GLN A 144 -8.01 -19.89 33.05
CA GLN A 144 -8.27 -19.59 34.47
C GLN A 144 -7.53 -18.37 35.04
N HIS A 145 -6.87 -17.55 34.19
CA HIS A 145 -6.20 -16.32 34.60
C HIS A 145 -6.82 -15.10 33.89
N PHE A 146 -6.81 -13.95 34.55
CA PHE A 146 -7.24 -12.68 33.97
C PHE A 146 -6.26 -11.56 34.33
N SER A 147 -6.24 -10.50 33.53
CA SER A 147 -5.47 -9.27 33.76
C SER A 147 -6.37 -8.08 33.45
N GLN A 148 -6.41 -7.07 34.33
CA GLN A 148 -7.12 -5.82 34.10
C GLN A 148 -6.28 -4.79 33.31
N GLY A 149 -5.11 -5.20 32.82
CA GLY A 149 -4.11 -4.33 32.21
C GLY A 149 -3.17 -3.76 33.27
N GLU A 150 -1.91 -3.51 32.88
CA GLU A 150 -0.88 -3.03 33.81
C GLU A 150 -0.96 -1.49 33.98
N GLY A 151 -2.04 -0.91 34.50
CA GLY A 151 -2.12 0.55 34.69
C GLY A 151 -0.92 1.14 35.49
N GLN A 152 -0.25 2.14 34.92
CA GLN A 152 0.95 2.82 35.44
C GLN A 152 0.73 3.51 36.80
N LEU A 153 1.76 3.40 37.66
CA LEU A 153 2.11 4.26 38.83
C LEU A 153 0.97 5.07 39.44
N VAL A 154 0.40 4.57 40.54
CA VAL A 154 -0.19 5.45 41.57
C VAL A 154 0.98 6.17 42.25
N ILE A 155 1.32 7.36 41.77
CA ILE A 155 2.08 8.31 42.59
C ILE A 155 1.04 8.88 43.56
N ASN A 156 0.92 8.26 44.73
CA ASN A 156 0.30 8.93 45.86
C ASN A 156 1.39 9.83 46.44
N ASP A 157 1.42 11.09 46.01
CA ASP A 157 1.98 12.14 46.85
C ASP A 157 0.85 12.57 47.81
N ASP A 158 1.18 12.60 49.10
CA ASP A 158 0.31 12.89 50.25
C ASP A 158 -0.54 14.17 50.13
#